data_AF-A0A3R9EMY8-F1
#
_entry.id   AF-A0A3R9EMY8-F1
#
_cell.length_a   1.000
_cell.length_b   1.000
_cell.length_c   1.000
_cell.angle_alpha   90.00
_cell.angle_beta   90.00
_cell.angle_gamma   90.00
#
_symmetry.space_group_name_H-M   'P 1'
#
loop_
_entity.id
_entity.type
_entity.pdbx_description
1 polymer ?
#
loop_
_entity_poly.entity_id
_entity_poly.type
_entity_poly.pdbx_seq_one_letter_code
_entity_poly.pdbx_strand_id
1 'polypeptide(L)'
;KNTSYKNTADLLDGLKDNEDQAKFAIDTLALFASMEIEAMKVLLKDYSTCDCLFLAGSMAEVDPLVEKIHHYLDMKPWILGKWSAATGCARMARDIAKGKKQILGIEVSI
;
A
#
# COMPACT_ATOMS: atom_id res chain seq x y z
N LYS A 1 -7.66 25.66 1.95
CA LYS A 1 -7.72 24.17 2.03
C LYS A 1 -9.02 23.75 1.37
N ASN A 2 -8.99 22.94 0.31
CA ASN A 2 -10.18 22.55 -0.47
C ASN A 2 -10.91 21.30 0.08
N THR A 3 -10.64 20.94 1.33
CA THR A 3 -11.29 19.82 2.02
C THR A 3 -11.53 20.21 3.47
N SER A 4 -12.68 19.78 3.99
CA SER A 4 -13.13 20.01 5.38
C SER A 4 -12.34 19.19 6.39
N TYR A 5 -11.63 18.14 5.94
CA TYR A 5 -10.89 17.20 6.79
C TYR A 5 -9.47 17.72 7.05
N LYS A 6 -9.05 17.76 8.33
CA LYS A 6 -7.71 18.29 8.69
C LYS A 6 -6.64 17.23 8.69
N ASN A 7 -7.02 15.97 8.92
CA ASN A 7 -6.15 14.82 9.01
C ASN A 7 -6.88 13.55 8.53
N THR A 8 -6.19 12.41 8.54
CA THR A 8 -6.75 11.12 8.11
C THR A 8 -7.84 10.61 9.05
N ALA A 9 -7.73 10.81 10.37
CA ALA A 9 -8.76 10.41 11.31
C ALA A 9 -10.08 11.14 11.04
N ASP A 10 -10.03 12.47 10.87
CA ASP A 10 -11.20 13.28 10.54
C ASP A 10 -11.88 12.80 9.25
N LEU A 11 -11.10 12.44 8.23
CA LEU A 11 -11.62 11.91 6.96
C LEU A 11 -12.31 10.54 7.17
N LEU A 12 -11.71 9.66 7.97
CA LEU A 12 -12.27 8.34 8.25
C LEU A 12 -13.54 8.44 9.09
N ASP A 13 -13.63 9.41 10.00
CA ASP A 13 -14.86 9.66 10.76
C ASP A 13 -15.97 10.18 9.84
N GLY A 14 -15.69 11.15 8.95
CA GLY A 14 -16.65 11.59 7.93
C GLY A 14 -17.10 10.45 7.00
N LEU A 15 -16.20 9.51 6.68
CA LEU A 15 -16.54 8.32 5.88
C LEU A 15 -17.52 7.40 6.62
N LYS A 16 -17.31 7.16 7.93
CA LYS A 16 -18.23 6.38 8.77
C LYS A 16 -19.59 7.05 8.88
N ASP A 17 -19.59 8.37 9.00
CA ASP A 17 -20.80 9.20 9.06
C ASP A 17 -21.48 9.36 7.69
N ASN A 18 -20.98 8.64 6.67
CA ASN A 18 -21.53 8.61 5.31
C ASN A 18 -21.52 9.96 4.58
N GLU A 19 -20.67 10.89 4.99
CA GLU A 19 -20.54 12.20 4.36
C GLU A 19 -20.09 12.07 2.89
N ASP A 20 -20.83 12.74 1.99
CA ASP A 20 -20.55 12.68 0.56
C ASP A 20 -19.16 13.21 0.20
N GLN A 21 -18.67 14.22 0.95
CA GLN A 21 -17.34 14.77 0.73
C GLN A 21 -16.24 13.78 1.12
N ALA A 22 -16.43 12.97 2.18
CA ALA A 22 -15.47 11.94 2.58
C ALA A 22 -15.43 10.81 1.54
N LYS A 23 -16.60 10.35 1.09
CA LYS A 23 -16.72 9.37 0.00
C LYS A 23 -16.02 9.85 -1.25
N PHE A 24 -16.30 11.08 -1.68
CA PHE A 24 -15.66 11.68 -2.85
C PHE A 24 -14.13 11.75 -2.71
N ALA A 25 -13.62 12.08 -1.52
CA ALA A 25 -12.18 12.11 -1.25
C ALA A 25 -11.54 10.71 -1.33
N ILE A 26 -12.19 9.68 -0.77
CA ILE A 26 -11.73 8.29 -0.87
C ILE A 26 -11.76 7.79 -2.31
N ASP A 27 -12.81 8.12 -3.06
CA ASP A 27 -12.96 7.75 -4.48
C ASP A 27 -11.86 8.36 -5.34
N THR A 28 -11.58 9.64 -5.10
CA THR A 28 -10.51 10.37 -5.78
C THR A 28 -9.15 9.76 -5.45
N LEU A 29 -8.92 9.41 -4.18
CA LEU A 29 -7.68 8.77 -3.75
C LEU A 29 -7.49 7.39 -4.39
N ALA A 30 -8.56 6.57 -4.43
CA ALA A 30 -8.51 5.25 -5.07
C ALA A 30 -8.19 5.38 -6.56
N LEU A 31 -8.82 6.34 -7.24
CA LEU A 31 -8.58 6.60 -8.66
C LEU A 31 -7.11 6.99 -8.92
N PHE A 32 -6.59 7.98 -8.19
CA PHE A 32 -5.20 8.41 -8.37
C PHE A 32 -4.21 7.31 -8.02
N ALA A 33 -4.41 6.59 -6.91
CA ALA A 33 -3.54 5.46 -6.57
C ALA A 33 -3.53 4.39 -7.67
N SER A 34 -4.70 4.08 -8.24
CA SER A 34 -4.82 3.10 -9.33
C SER A 34 -4.13 3.59 -10.62
N MET A 35 -4.26 4.89 -10.94
CA MET A 35 -3.56 5.49 -12.10
C MET A 35 -2.04 5.40 -11.95
N GLU A 36 -1.50 5.71 -10.76
CA GLU A 36 -0.07 5.60 -10.49
C GLU A 36 0.42 4.15 -10.59
N ILE A 37 -0.38 3.18 -10.08
CA ILE A 37 -0.04 1.75 -10.18
C ILE A 37 -0.02 1.28 -11.65
N GLU A 38 -1.01 1.65 -12.46
CA GLU A 38 -1.00 1.32 -13.90
C GLU A 38 0.15 2.01 -14.65
N ALA A 39 0.45 3.27 -14.33
CA ALA A 39 1.59 3.96 -14.89
C ALA A 39 2.90 3.21 -14.58
N MET A 40 3.07 2.74 -13.35
CA MET A 40 4.22 1.91 -12.97
C MET A 40 4.27 0.59 -13.74
N LYS A 41 3.13 -0.07 -14.00
CA LYS A 41 3.10 -1.29 -14.83
C LYS A 41 3.60 -1.05 -16.26
N VAL A 42 3.30 0.12 -16.84
CA VAL A 42 3.84 0.51 -18.15
C VAL A 42 5.36 0.68 -18.09
N LEU A 43 5.86 1.37 -17.06
CA LEU A 43 7.29 1.63 -16.89
C LEU A 43 8.10 0.36 -16.55
N LEU A 44 7.49 -0.60 -15.87
CA LEU A 44 8.11 -1.85 -15.44
C LEU A 44 7.85 -3.02 -16.40
N LYS A 45 7.30 -2.76 -17.60
CA LYS A 45 6.92 -3.80 -18.56
C LYS A 45 8.06 -4.76 -18.94
N ASP A 46 9.29 -4.25 -18.94
CA ASP A 46 10.49 -5.04 -19.27
C ASP A 46 10.98 -5.89 -18.08
N TYR A 47 10.48 -5.63 -16.86
CA TYR A 47 10.87 -6.27 -15.61
C TYR A 47 9.80 -7.24 -15.10
N SER A 48 9.51 -8.30 -15.88
CA SER A 48 8.51 -9.36 -15.56
C SER A 48 7.10 -8.85 -15.23
N THR A 49 6.11 -9.74 -15.26
CA THR A 49 4.74 -9.38 -14.91
C THR A 49 4.64 -9.12 -13.41
N CYS A 50 4.32 -7.89 -13.01
CA CYS A 50 3.87 -7.60 -11.65
C CYS A 50 2.50 -8.25 -11.42
N ASP A 51 2.49 -9.55 -11.14
CA ASP A 51 1.27 -10.33 -10.86
C ASP A 51 0.75 -10.10 -9.43
N CYS A 52 1.46 -9.30 -8.64
CA CYS A 52 1.12 -9.01 -7.27
C CYS A 52 1.18 -7.51 -6.98
N LEU A 53 0.17 -7.02 -6.27
CA LEU A 53 0.09 -5.66 -5.76
C LEU A 53 0.12 -5.71 -4.23
N PHE A 54 1.06 -4.99 -3.63
CA PHE A 54 1.12 -4.79 -2.18
C PHE A 54 0.74 -3.35 -1.85
N LEU A 55 -0.22 -3.16 -0.95
CA LEU A 55 -0.56 -1.85 -0.41
C LEU A 55 -0.05 -1.76 1.02
N ALA A 56 0.59 -0.65 1.36
CA ALA A 56 1.16 -0.41 2.67
C ALA A 56 0.73 0.96 3.21
N GLY A 57 0.81 1.11 4.53
CA GLY A 57 0.44 2.33 5.24
C GLY A 57 -1.02 2.31 5.71
N SER A 58 -1.38 3.26 6.56
CA SER A 58 -2.68 3.26 7.25
C SER A 58 -3.88 3.31 6.30
N MET A 59 -3.74 3.93 5.14
CA MET A 59 -4.82 4.00 4.15
C MET A 59 -5.06 2.66 3.44
N ALA A 60 -4.06 1.77 3.41
CA ALA A 60 -4.22 0.41 2.88
C ALA A 60 -5.12 -0.47 3.77
N GLU A 61 -5.44 -0.04 4.99
CA GLU A 61 -6.35 -0.71 5.92
C GLU A 61 -7.79 -0.16 5.84
N VAL A 62 -8.09 0.68 4.83
CA VAL A 62 -9.41 1.29 4.62
C VAL A 62 -10.16 0.53 3.53
N ASP A 63 -11.08 -0.35 3.93
CA ASP A 63 -11.77 -1.27 3.01
C ASP A 63 -12.37 -0.59 1.76
N PRO A 64 -13.14 0.51 1.88
CA PRO A 64 -13.73 1.15 0.70
C PRO A 64 -12.69 1.67 -0.32
N LEU A 65 -11.51 2.04 0.14
CA LEU A 65 -10.41 2.47 -0.72
C LEU A 65 -9.81 1.26 -1.46
N VAL A 66 -9.51 0.19 -0.72
CA VAL A 66 -8.90 -1.04 -1.25
C VAL A 66 -9.82 -1.72 -2.25
N GLU A 67 -11.13 -1.78 -1.97
CA GLU A 67 -12.13 -2.34 -2.88
C GLU A 67 -12.20 -1.58 -4.21
N LYS A 68 -12.12 -0.25 -4.18
CA LYS A 68 -12.09 0.56 -5.41
C LYS A 68 -10.82 0.36 -6.20
N ILE A 69 -9.66 0.30 -5.54
CA ILE A 69 -8.39 -0.02 -6.21
C ILE A 69 -8.46 -1.40 -6.84
N HIS A 70 -8.97 -2.40 -6.11
CA HIS A 70 -9.17 -3.75 -6.64
C HIS A 70 -10.05 -3.73 -7.90
N HIS A 71 -11.17 -2.99 -7.85
CA HIS A 71 -12.10 -2.86 -8.96
C HIS A 71 -11.46 -2.20 -10.19
N TYR A 72 -10.72 -1.10 -10.02
CA TYR A 72 -10.09 -0.40 -11.15
C TYR A 72 -8.96 -1.19 -11.81
N LEU A 73 -8.23 -2.01 -11.04
CA LEU A 73 -7.05 -2.73 -11.52
C LEU A 73 -7.34 -4.18 -11.90
N ASP A 74 -8.53 -4.70 -11.59
CA ASP A 74 -8.89 -6.13 -11.68
C ASP A 74 -7.84 -7.04 -10.99
N MET A 75 -7.28 -6.54 -9.88
CA MET A 75 -6.18 -7.21 -9.16
C MET A 75 -6.42 -7.12 -7.67
N LYS A 76 -6.36 -8.26 -6.98
CA LYS A 76 -6.56 -8.30 -5.52
C LYS A 76 -5.29 -7.84 -4.80
N PRO A 77 -5.31 -6.73 -4.04
CA PRO A 77 -4.13 -6.27 -3.32
C PRO A 77 -3.84 -7.09 -2.06
N TRP A 78 -2.56 -7.23 -1.73
CA TRP A 78 -2.07 -7.75 -0.46
C TRP A 78 -1.83 -6.59 0.49
N ILE A 79 -2.51 -6.59 1.64
CA ILE A 79 -2.37 -5.50 2.61
C ILE A 79 -1.20 -5.80 3.56
N LEU A 80 -0.21 -4.92 3.57
CA LEU A 80 0.89 -4.94 4.51
C LEU A 80 0.50 -4.17 5.76
N GLY A 81 0.23 -4.90 6.84
CA GLY A 81 -0.13 -4.30 8.13
C GLY A 81 0.98 -3.41 8.69
N LYS A 82 0.60 -2.55 9.64
CA LYS A 82 1.46 -1.55 10.31
C LYS A 82 2.89 -1.99 10.66
N TRP A 83 3.08 -3.24 11.09
CA TRP A 83 4.38 -3.75 11.57
C TRP A 83 5.14 -4.61 10.55
N SER A 84 4.69 -4.65 9.30
CA SER A 84 5.27 -5.53 8.27
C SER A 84 6.76 -5.25 8.05
N ALA A 85 7.15 -3.97 7.96
CA ALA A 85 8.54 -3.57 7.81
C ALA A 85 9.40 -4.00 9.02
N ALA A 86 8.93 -3.74 10.25
CA ALA A 86 9.63 -4.13 11.47
C ALA A 86 9.82 -5.65 11.58
N THR A 87 8.79 -6.41 11.19
CA THR A 87 8.84 -7.87 11.16
C THR A 87 9.86 -8.36 10.13
N GLY A 88 9.91 -7.74 8.95
CA GLY A 88 10.94 -8.00 7.94
C GLY A 88 12.34 -7.77 8.48
N CYS A 89 12.58 -6.60 9.10
CA CYS A 89 13.86 -6.26 9.71
C CYS A 89 14.28 -7.26 10.79
N ALA A 90 13.37 -7.63 11.70
CA ALA A 90 13.67 -8.60 12.75
C ALA A 90 14.06 -9.98 12.19
N ARG A 91 13.39 -10.44 11.11
CA ARG A 91 13.71 -11.70 10.43
C ARG A 91 15.09 -11.64 9.76
N MET A 92 15.40 -10.54 9.07
CA MET A 92 16.71 -10.33 8.47
C MET A 92 17.82 -10.31 9.54
N ALA A 93 17.64 -9.54 10.61
CA ALA A 93 18.61 -9.46 11.71
C ALA A 93 18.89 -10.83 12.35
N ARG A 94 17.84 -11.63 12.58
CA ARG A 94 17.98 -13.00 13.11
C ARG A 94 18.79 -13.90 12.18
N ASP A 95 18.53 -13.83 10.87
CA ASP A 95 19.23 -14.63 9.87
C ASP A 95 20.71 -14.23 9.77
N ILE A 96 21.00 -12.92 9.81
CA ILE A 96 22.36 -12.35 9.85
C ILE A 96 23.11 -12.85 11.10
N ALA A 97 22.47 -12.78 12.27
CA ALA A 97 23.05 -13.27 13.53
C ALA A 97 23.35 -14.79 13.50
N LYS A 98 22.62 -15.55 12.67
CA LYS A 98 22.87 -16.98 12.42
C LYS A 98 23.93 -17.25 11.34
N GLY A 99 24.61 -16.21 10.85
CA GLY A 99 25.72 -16.31 9.90
C GLY A 99 25.29 -16.34 8.43
N LYS A 100 24.04 -16.03 8.11
CA LYS A 100 23.58 -15.99 6.71
C LYS A 100 24.31 -14.87 5.95
N LYS A 101 24.96 -15.24 4.85
CA LYS A 101 25.79 -14.34 4.02
C LYS A 101 25.03 -13.65 2.90
N GLN A 102 23.76 -13.99 2.69
CA GLN A 102 22.92 -13.40 1.65
C GLN A 102 21.48 -13.24 2.12
N ILE A 103 20.91 -12.05 1.95
CA ILE A 103 19.53 -11.71 2.32
C ILE A 103 18.86 -11.05 1.11
N LEU A 104 17.77 -11.63 0.61
CA LEU A 104 17.02 -11.10 -0.54
C LEU A 104 17.90 -10.89 -1.80
N GLY A 105 18.90 -11.76 -2.00
CA GLY A 105 19.87 -11.65 -3.09
C GLY A 105 21.04 -10.68 -2.82
N ILE A 106 20.99 -9.92 -1.72
CA ILE A 106 22.02 -8.95 -1.33
C ILE A 106 23.04 -9.65 -0.42
N GLU A 107 24.33 -9.51 -0.74
CA GLU A 107 25.41 -10.02 0.10
C GLU A 107 25.49 -9.25 1.43
N VAL A 108 25.69 -9.99 2.52
CA VAL A 108 25.79 -9.44 3.87
C VAL A 108 27.27 -9.36 4.26
N SER A 109 27.81 -8.14 4.26
CA SER A 109 29.12 -7.85 4.85
C SER A 109 28.97 -7.53 6.34
N ILE A 110 29.55 -8.37 7.19
CA ILE A 110 29.61 -8.18 8.65
C ILE A 110 31.07 -8.14 9.04
#